data_AF-A0A090QZN7-F1
#
_entry.id   AF-A0A090QZN7-F1
#
_cell.length_a   1.000
_cell.length_b   1.000
_cell.length_c   1.000
_cell.angle_alpha   90.00
_cell.angle_beta   90.00
_cell.angle_gamma   90.00
#
_symmetry.space_group_name_H-M   'P 1'
#
loop_
_entity.id
_entity.type
_entity.pdbx_description
1 polymer ?
#
loop_
_entity_poly.entity_id
_entity_poly.type
_entity_poly.pdbx_seq_one_letter_code
_entity_poly.pdbx_strand_id
1 'polypeptide(L)'
;MQMVFQNPYTSMNPRMKVADIIAEPIRFHRLTDNESQTRQIVNDLLNHVGLGTAAGLKYPHEFSGGQRQRISIARAWRPARAC
;
A
#
# COMPACT_ATOMS: atom_id res chain seq x y z
N MET A 1 31.80 -4.57 4.91
CA MET A 1 31.37 -3.43 4.06
C MET A 1 29.86 -3.37 4.11
N GLN A 2 29.33 -2.39 4.83
CA GLN A 2 27.91 -2.24 5.11
C GLN A 2 27.26 -1.41 3.99
N MET A 3 26.58 -2.09 3.06
CA MET A 3 25.74 -1.41 2.09
C MET A 3 24.42 -1.04 2.77
N VAL A 4 24.35 0.20 3.26
CA VAL A 4 23.09 0.82 3.66
C VAL A 4 22.31 1.10 2.38
N PHE A 5 21.49 0.13 1.97
CA PHE A 5 20.60 0.32 0.84
C PHE A 5 19.55 1.38 1.23
N GLN A 6 19.65 2.55 0.61
CA GLN A 6 18.52 3.42 0.35
C GLN A 6 17.56 2.72 -0.61
N ASN A 7 16.91 1.65 -0.15
CA ASN A 7 15.85 0.99 -0.90
C ASN A 7 14.52 1.30 -0.22
N PRO A 8 13.57 1.98 -0.89
CA PRO A 8 12.21 2.23 -0.35
C PRO A 8 11.40 0.94 -0.09
N TYR A 9 12.00 -0.23 -0.33
CA TYR A 9 11.47 -1.55 -0.02
C TYR A 9 11.42 -1.88 1.47
N THR A 10 12.20 -1.21 2.34
CA THR A 10 12.24 -1.52 3.78
C THR A 10 11.02 -1.04 4.56
N SER A 11 10.14 -0.23 3.98
CA SER A 11 8.94 0.24 4.69
C SER A 11 7.76 -0.71 4.56
N MET A 12 7.84 -1.83 3.82
CA MET A 12 6.79 -2.85 3.81
C MET A 12 7.15 -3.92 4.83
N ASN A 13 6.53 -3.88 6.01
CA ASN A 13 6.70 -4.93 7.00
C ASN A 13 6.17 -6.25 6.39
N PRO A 14 7.02 -7.27 6.16
CA PRO A 14 6.62 -8.51 5.49
C PRO A 14 5.61 -9.32 6.32
N ARG A 15 5.42 -8.98 7.60
CA ARG A 15 4.43 -9.56 8.51
C ARG A 15 3.06 -8.87 8.43
N MET A 16 2.93 -7.79 7.66
CA MET A 16 1.68 -7.06 7.47
C MET A 16 1.03 -7.44 6.15
N LYS A 17 -0.31 -7.43 6.15
CA LYS A 17 -1.09 -7.63 4.93
C LYS A 17 -0.91 -6.44 4.00
N VAL A 18 -1.06 -6.66 2.70
CA VAL A 18 -0.96 -5.59 1.70
C VAL A 18 -1.96 -4.48 1.97
N ALA A 19 -3.18 -4.80 2.44
CA ALA A 19 -4.16 -3.77 2.79
C ALA A 19 -3.66 -2.83 3.89
N ASP A 20 -3.02 -3.37 4.94
CA ASP A 20 -2.48 -2.56 6.04
C ASP A 20 -1.29 -1.71 5.60
N ILE A 21 -0.46 -2.23 4.70
CA ILE A 21 0.69 -1.52 4.12
C ILE A 21 0.23 -0.29 3.31
N ILE A 22 -0.85 -0.44 2.54
CA ILE A 22 -1.42 0.66 1.75
C ILE A 22 -2.22 1.62 2.66
N ALA A 23 -2.85 1.10 3.72
CA ALA A 23 -3.60 1.90 4.69
C ALA A 23 -2.70 2.79 5.57
N GLU A 24 -1.48 2.37 5.86
CA GLU A 24 -0.54 3.09 6.73
C GLU A 24 -0.35 4.57 6.33
N PRO A 25 0.05 4.91 5.09
CA PRO A 25 0.19 6.31 4.68
C PRO A 25 -1.15 7.08 4.71
N ILE A 26 -2.27 6.41 4.44
CA ILE A 26 -3.61 7.03 4.49
C ILE A 26 -3.94 7.46 5.93
N ARG A 27 -3.68 6.57 6.90
CA ARG A 27 -3.83 6.84 8.33
C ARG A 27 -2.85 7.90 8.83
N PHE A 28 -1.58 7.80 8.42
CA PHE A 28 -0.54 8.75 8.82
C PHE A 28 -0.84 10.17 8.35
N HIS A 29 -1.29 10.33 7.10
CA HIS A 29 -1.67 11.63 6.55
C HIS A 29 -3.09 12.08 6.92
N ARG A 30 -3.82 11.29 7.71
CA ARG A 30 -5.22 11.56 8.12
C ARG A 30 -6.11 11.93 6.93
N LEU A 31 -5.99 11.17 5.84
CA LEU A 31 -6.77 11.40 4.61
C LEU A 31 -8.24 10.97 4.74
N THR A 32 -8.56 10.23 5.80
CA THR A 32 -9.88 9.69 6.08
C THR A 32 -10.20 9.83 7.56
N ASP A 33 -11.45 10.18 7.87
CA ASP A 33 -11.93 10.29 9.25
C ASP A 33 -12.28 8.93 9.87
N ASN A 34 -12.58 7.93 9.03
CA ASN A 34 -13.10 6.63 9.46
C ASN A 34 -12.32 5.47 8.83
N GLU A 35 -12.10 4.41 9.62
CA GLU A 35 -11.44 3.18 9.17
C GLU A 35 -12.16 2.50 8.01
N SER A 36 -13.50 2.60 7.96
CA SER A 36 -14.29 2.08 6.85
C SER A 36 -13.93 2.76 5.52
N GLN A 37 -13.72 4.09 5.55
CA GLN A 37 -13.30 4.84 4.36
C GLN A 37 -11.87 4.45 3.96
N THR A 38 -10.95 4.29 4.92
CA THR A 38 -9.60 3.78 4.65
C THR A 38 -9.65 2.47 3.88
N ARG A 39 -10.46 1.51 4.34
CA ARG A 39 -10.61 0.20 3.67
C ARG A 39 -11.20 0.33 2.28
N GLN A 40 -12.19 1.20 2.09
CA GLN A 40 -12.77 1.45 0.78
C GLN A 40 -11.74 2.01 -0.20
N ILE A 41 -10.96 3.01 0.21
CA ILE A 41 -9.89 3.59 -0.62
C ILE A 41 -8.82 2.55 -0.95
N VAL A 42 -8.39 1.76 0.03
CA VAL A 42 -7.42 0.68 -0.19
C VAL A 42 -7.94 -0.34 -1.21
N ASN A 43 -9.20 -0.74 -1.09
CA ASN A 43 -9.84 -1.66 -2.03
C ASN A 43 -9.92 -1.08 -3.44
N ASP A 44 -10.29 0.20 -3.55
CA ASP A 44 -10.35 0.91 -4.83
C ASP A 44 -8.96 1.01 -5.47
N LEU A 45 -7.93 1.36 -4.69
CA LEU A 45 -6.54 1.39 -5.14
C LEU A 45 -6.03 0.04 -5.62
N LEU A 46 -6.34 -1.03 -4.90
CA LEU A 46 -5.98 -2.40 -5.28
C LEU A 46 -6.65 -2.82 -6.59
N ASN A 47 -7.90 -2.43 -6.81
CA ASN A 47 -8.58 -2.61 -8.10
C ASN A 47 -7.93 -1.75 -9.19
N HIS A 48 -7.61 -0.50 -8.89
CA HIS A 48 -7.02 0.44 -9.83
C HIS A 48 -5.65 -0.02 -10.35
N VAL A 49 -4.82 -0.61 -9.49
CA VAL A 49 -3.53 -1.21 -9.90
C VAL A 49 -3.67 -2.63 -10.48
N GLY A 50 -4.90 -3.13 -10.64
CA GLY A 50 -5.19 -4.43 -11.25
C GLY A 50 -4.75 -5.63 -10.40
N LEU A 51 -4.72 -5.50 -9.08
CA LEU A 51 -4.46 -6.61 -8.13
C LEU A 51 -5.75 -7.20 -7.56
N GLY A 52 -6.81 -6.41 -7.51
CA GLY A 52 -8.10 -6.79 -6.96
C GLY A 52 -8.13 -6.70 -5.43
N THR A 53 -9.33 -6.54 -4.86
CA THR A 53 -9.51 -6.41 -3.39
C THR A 53 -8.98 -7.61 -2.60
N ALA A 54 -9.04 -8.82 -3.16
CA ALA A 54 -8.52 -10.03 -2.55
C ALA A 54 -7.00 -9.98 -2.29
N ALA A 55 -6.25 -9.17 -3.05
CA ALA A 55 -4.83 -8.96 -2.83
C ALA A 55 -4.56 -8.30 -1.47
N GLY A 56 -5.50 -7.52 -0.94
CA GLY A 56 -5.37 -6.86 0.35
C GLY A 56 -5.28 -7.83 1.53
N LEU A 57 -5.79 -9.06 1.39
CA LEU A 57 -5.73 -10.10 2.43
C LEU A 57 -4.42 -10.88 2.44
N LYS A 58 -3.62 -10.76 1.38
CA LYS A 58 -2.36 -11.47 1.18
C LYS A 58 -1.17 -10.67 1.72
N TYR A 59 -0.04 -11.34 1.83
CA TYR A 59 1.23 -10.75 2.24
C TYR A 59 2.10 -10.38 1.03
N PRO A 60 2.99 -9.37 1.15
CA PRO A 60 3.84 -8.91 0.04
C PRO A 60 4.71 -10.00 -0.61
N HIS A 61 5.09 -11.03 0.14
CA HIS A 61 5.93 -12.12 -0.36
C HIS A 61 5.17 -13.07 -1.30
N GLU A 62 3.83 -13.07 -1.29
CA GLU A 62 2.99 -13.89 -2.16
C GLU A 62 2.82 -13.31 -3.57
N PHE A 63 3.37 -12.11 -3.81
CA PHE A 63 3.26 -11.41 -5.08
C PHE A 63 4.56 -11.49 -5.89
N SER A 64 4.45 -11.45 -7.21
CA SER A 64 5.60 -11.33 -8.10
C SER A 64 6.31 -9.98 -7.93
N GLY A 65 7.54 -9.85 -8.43
CA GLY A 65 8.29 -8.58 -8.38
C GLY A 65 7.52 -7.40 -8.99
N GLY A 66 6.90 -7.60 -10.16
CA GLY A 66 6.08 -6.57 -10.80
C GLY A 66 4.80 -6.23 -10.03
N GLN A 67 4.17 -7.21 -9.38
CA GLN A 67 3.02 -6.97 -8.50
C GLN A 67 3.41 -6.18 -7.24
N ARG A 68 4.57 -6.46 -6.64
CA ARG A 68 5.11 -5.66 -5.52
C ARG A 68 5.41 -4.21 -5.92
N GLN A 69 5.83 -3.98 -7.15
CA GLN A 69 6.01 -2.63 -7.68
C GLN A 69 4.66 -1.90 -7.77
N ARG A 70 3.60 -2.57 -8.25
CA ARG A 70 2.23 -2.03 -8.25
C ARG A 70 1.71 -1.71 -6.84
N ILE A 71 1.98 -2.57 -5.87
CA ILE A 71 1.67 -2.30 -4.45
C ILE A 71 2.41 -1.05 -3.95
N SER A 72 3.68 -0.87 -4.34
CA SER A 72 4.47 0.29 -3.96
C SER A 72 3.91 1.59 -4.57
N ILE A 73 3.43 1.54 -5.81
CA ILE A 73 2.73 2.65 -6.48
C ILE A 73 1.42 2.96 -5.75
N ALA A 74 0.61 1.95 -5.42
CA ALA A 74 -0.63 2.14 -4.66
C ALA A 74 -0.39 2.78 -3.29
N ARG A 75 0.71 2.41 -2.61
CA ARG A 75 1.09 3.01 -1.33
C ARG A 75 1.55 4.47 -1.46
N ALA A 76 2.25 4.80 -2.54
CA ALA A 76 2.68 6.16 -2.83
C ALA A 76 1.53 7.06 -3.33
N TRP A 77 0.35 6.49 -3.56
CA TRP A 77 -0.81 7.24 -4.00
C TRP A 77 -1.24 8.22 -2.92
N ARG A 78 -1.25 9.50 -3.29
CA ARG A 78 -1.74 10.60 -2.48
C ARG A 78 -2.87 11.27 -3.25
N PRO A 79 -4.09 11.38 -2.67
CA PRO A 79 -5.12 12.18 -3.31
C PRO A 79 -4.61 13.61 -3.40
N ALA A 80 -4.66 14.18 -4.61
CA ALA A 80 -4.44 15.61 -4.79
C ALA A 80 -5.44 16.33 -3.87
N ARG A 81 -4.93 17.18 -2.97
CA ARG A 81 -5.83 18.03 -2.19
C ARG A 81 -6.66 18.80 -3.22
N ALA A 82 -7.98 18.60 -3.21
CA ALA A 82 -8.87 19.48 -3.94
C ALA A 82 -8.55 20.90 -3.47
N CYS A 83 -8.07 21.71 -4.39
CA CYS A 83 -7.82 23.12 -4.19
C CYS A 83 -9.13 23.87 -3.99
#